data_AF-A0A0E4FUH3-F1
#
_entry.id   AF-A0A0E4FUH3-F1
#
_cell.length_a   1.000
_cell.length_b   1.000
_cell.length_c   1.000
_cell.angle_alpha   90.00
_cell.angle_beta   90.00
_cell.angle_gamma   90.00
#
_symmetry.space_group_name_H-M   'P 1'
#
loop_
_entity.id
_entity.type
_entity.pdbx_description
1 polymer ?
#
loop_
_entity_poly.entity_id
_entity_poly.type
_entity_poly.pdbx_seq_one_letter_code
_entity_poly.pdbx_strand_id
1 'polypeptide(L)'
;MIATLHAEPKFSELFMAYLLTRNSRVEEDLIDQLFNSSEKRLARLLLLLAHFGKEGIPQPILLDISQETLAEMIGTTRSRVSFFMNKFRKLGLISYNGKIEVHNSLLNAVLHEKPEIERND
;
A
#
# COMPACT_ATOMS: atom_id res chain seq x y z
N MET A 1 39.55 -9.24 -2.04
CA MET A 1 38.19 -9.09 -1.50
C MET A 1 37.86 -10.19 -0.50
N ILE A 2 37.60 -11.44 -0.89
CA ILE A 2 37.30 -12.54 0.06
C ILE A 2 38.45 -12.76 1.08
N ALA A 3 39.69 -12.85 0.61
CA ALA A 3 40.85 -12.97 1.50
C ALA A 3 40.96 -11.79 2.50
N THR A 4 40.58 -10.59 2.07
CA THR A 4 40.56 -9.37 2.90
C THR A 4 39.44 -9.39 3.93
N LEU A 5 38.26 -9.93 3.59
CA LEU A 5 37.15 -10.12 4.53
C LEU A 5 37.49 -11.14 5.63
N HIS A 6 38.34 -12.11 5.34
CA HIS A 6 38.84 -13.06 6.34
C HIS A 6 39.97 -12.49 7.20
N ALA A 7 40.86 -11.69 6.60
CA ALA A 7 42.03 -11.15 7.28
C ALA A 7 41.72 -9.92 8.15
N GLU A 8 40.71 -9.13 7.79
CA GLU A 8 40.42 -7.83 8.43
C GLU A 8 39.01 -7.80 9.03
N PRO A 9 38.85 -8.15 10.33
CA PRO A 9 37.54 -8.28 10.97
C PRO A 9 36.70 -7.01 10.92
N LYS A 10 37.31 -5.84 11.14
CA LYS A 10 36.62 -4.54 11.09
C LYS A 10 36.07 -4.22 9.70
N PHE A 11 36.81 -4.57 8.65
CA PHE A 11 36.37 -4.39 7.28
C PHE A 11 35.23 -5.36 6.95
N SER A 12 35.32 -6.60 7.45
CA SER A 12 34.26 -7.61 7.31
C SER A 12 32.94 -7.16 7.95
N GLU A 13 32.99 -6.59 9.16
CA GLU A 13 31.82 -6.10 9.86
C GLU A 13 31.16 -4.92 9.15
N LEU A 14 31.96 -3.94 8.69
CA LEU A 14 31.47 -2.81 7.89
C LEU A 14 30.82 -3.29 6.58
N PHE A 15 31.46 -4.25 5.91
CA PHE A 15 30.95 -4.82 4.66
C PHE A 15 29.65 -5.60 4.86
N MET A 16 29.54 -6.37 5.95
CA MET A 16 28.31 -7.08 6.31
C MET A 16 27.16 -6.12 6.65
N ALA A 17 27.42 -5.07 7.44
CA ALA A 17 26.42 -4.05 7.74
C ALA A 17 25.92 -3.33 6.47
N TYR A 18 26.83 -3.04 5.54
CA TYR A 18 26.50 -2.47 4.24
C TYR A 18 25.62 -3.43 3.40
N LEU A 19 26.00 -4.71 3.33
CA LEU A 19 25.23 -5.72 2.58
C LEU A 19 23.83 -5.94 3.16
N LEU A 20 23.71 -6.01 4.48
CA LEU A 20 22.42 -6.14 5.15
C LEU A 20 21.52 -4.94 4.84
N THR A 21 22.05 -3.72 5.01
CA THR A 21 21.31 -2.49 4.71
C THR A 21 20.87 -2.43 3.25
N ARG A 22 21.76 -2.83 2.32
CA ARG A 22 21.46 -2.83 0.89
C ARG A 22 20.41 -3.88 0.53
N ASN A 23 20.49 -5.07 1.12
CA ASN A 23 19.51 -6.13 0.88
C ASN A 23 18.13 -5.75 1.43
N SER A 24 18.05 -5.18 2.64
CA SER A 24 16.77 -4.71 3.20
C SER A 24 16.09 -3.67 2.30
N ARG A 25 16.84 -2.70 1.77
CA ARG A 25 16.27 -1.72 0.82
C ARG A 25 15.78 -2.36 -0.48
N VAL A 26 16.55 -3.32 -1.02
CA VAL A 26 16.15 -4.03 -2.25
C VAL A 26 14.90 -4.87 -1.99
N GLU A 27 14.77 -5.49 -0.82
CA GLU A 27 13.56 -6.22 -0.41
C GLU A 27 12.37 -5.28 -0.25
N GLU A 28 12.53 -4.12 0.39
CA GLU A 28 11.50 -3.08 0.50
C GLU A 28 11.07 -2.56 -0.86
N ASP A 29 12.01 -2.24 -1.75
CA ASP A 29 11.73 -1.77 -3.11
C ASP A 29 11.03 -2.87 -3.94
N LEU A 30 11.40 -4.14 -3.77
CA LEU A 30 10.73 -5.26 -4.42
C LEU A 30 9.32 -5.47 -3.86
N ILE A 31 9.12 -5.28 -2.56
CA ILE A 31 7.80 -5.29 -1.95
C ILE A 31 6.98 -4.13 -2.51
N ASP A 32 7.49 -2.91 -2.57
CA ASP A 32 6.76 -1.78 -3.17
C ASP A 32 6.55 -1.92 -4.68
N GLN A 33 7.44 -2.60 -5.41
CA GLN A 33 7.32 -2.82 -6.85
C GLN A 33 6.33 -3.95 -7.18
N LEU A 34 6.33 -5.05 -6.41
CA LEU A 34 5.34 -6.12 -6.52
C LEU A 34 3.99 -5.71 -5.89
N PHE A 35 4.04 -4.79 -4.93
CA PHE A 35 2.92 -4.31 -4.14
C PHE A 35 2.86 -2.79 -4.13
N ASN A 36 2.85 -2.17 -5.32
CA ASN A 36 2.04 -0.98 -5.55
C ASN A 36 0.60 -1.46 -5.36
N SER A 37 0.22 -1.60 -4.09
CA SER A 37 -0.43 -2.83 -3.64
C SER A 37 -1.82 -2.93 -4.22
N SER A 38 -2.34 -4.13 -4.42
CA SER A 38 -3.75 -4.26 -4.80
C SER A 38 -4.66 -3.52 -3.80
N GLU A 39 -4.23 -3.32 -2.56
CA GLU A 39 -4.89 -2.43 -1.58
C GLU A 39 -4.83 -0.94 -2.00
N LYS A 40 -3.64 -0.40 -2.31
CA LYS A 40 -3.48 0.99 -2.77
C LYS A 40 -4.18 1.23 -4.11
N ARG A 41 -4.12 0.28 -5.04
CA ARG A 41 -4.83 0.33 -6.33
C ARG A 41 -6.34 0.33 -6.12
N LEU A 42 -6.85 -0.50 -5.20
CA LEU A 42 -8.25 -0.46 -4.82
C LEU A 42 -8.63 0.90 -4.21
N ALA A 43 -7.84 1.42 -3.27
CA ALA A 43 -8.13 2.71 -2.64
C ALA A 43 -8.19 3.85 -3.67
N ARG A 44 -7.22 3.92 -4.59
CA ARG A 44 -7.18 4.90 -5.69
C ARG A 44 -8.36 4.73 -6.64
N LEU A 45 -8.72 3.49 -7.00
CA LEU A 45 -9.88 3.20 -7.85
C LEU A 45 -11.19 3.66 -7.19
N LEU A 46 -11.39 3.38 -5.91
CA LEU A 46 -12.59 3.80 -5.18
C LEU A 46 -12.68 5.33 -5.09
N LEU A 47 -11.57 6.02 -4.84
CA LEU A 47 -11.50 7.49 -4.86
C LEU A 47 -11.88 8.07 -6.22
N LEU A 48 -11.40 7.45 -7.31
CA LEU A 48 -11.74 7.85 -8.68
C LEU A 48 -13.23 7.66 -8.98
N LEU A 49 -13.78 6.49 -8.63
CA LEU A 49 -15.19 6.14 -8.84
C LEU A 49 -16.16 7.00 -8.02
N ALA A 50 -15.72 7.45 -6.85
CA ALA A 50 -16.47 8.37 -6.01
C ALA A 50 -16.39 9.85 -6.48
N HIS A 51 -15.83 10.13 -7.67
CA HIS A 51 -15.73 11.49 -8.24
C HIS A 51 -15.18 12.53 -7.25
N PHE A 52 -14.12 12.16 -6.54
CA PHE A 52 -13.48 13.04 -5.56
C PHE A 52 -12.82 14.24 -6.26
N GLY A 53 -13.57 15.34 -6.37
CA GLY A 53 -13.18 16.55 -7.08
C GLY A 53 -12.61 17.63 -6.16
N LYS A 54 -13.43 18.21 -5.26
CA LYS A 54 -13.03 19.46 -4.57
C LYS A 54 -13.62 19.74 -3.16
N GLU A 55 -14.60 18.99 -2.65
CA GLU A 55 -15.38 19.48 -1.49
C GLU A 55 -15.36 18.60 -0.22
N GLY A 56 -14.68 17.46 -0.23
CA GLY A 56 -14.52 16.66 0.99
C GLY A 56 -15.84 16.13 1.58
N ILE A 57 -16.88 15.98 0.76
CA ILE A 57 -18.14 15.34 1.16
C ILE A 57 -18.00 13.84 0.82
N PRO A 58 -18.37 12.92 1.72
CA PRO A 58 -18.46 11.50 1.39
C PRO A 58 -19.37 11.31 0.17
N GLN A 59 -18.82 10.79 -0.92
CA GLN A 59 -19.59 10.56 -2.14
C GLN A 59 -19.87 9.07 -2.31
N PRO A 60 -21.13 8.69 -2.60
CA PRO A 60 -21.47 7.33 -2.98
C PRO A 60 -20.93 7.06 -4.38
N ILE A 61 -20.40 5.86 -4.60
CA ILE A 61 -20.15 5.37 -5.94
C ILE A 61 -21.50 5.18 -6.62
N LEU A 62 -21.77 5.96 -7.67
CA LEU A 62 -23.05 5.98 -8.38
C LEU A 62 -23.35 4.69 -9.15
N LEU A 63 -22.35 3.84 -9.33
CA LEU A 63 -22.44 2.60 -10.09
C LEU A 63 -22.44 1.40 -9.14
N ASP A 64 -23.40 0.49 -9.33
CA ASP A 64 -23.37 -0.81 -8.65
C ASP A 64 -22.26 -1.65 -9.26
N ILE A 65 -21.13 -1.77 -8.55
CA ILE A 65 -19.94 -2.50 -9.01
C ILE A 65 -19.69 -3.66 -8.07
N SER A 66 -19.61 -4.86 -8.63
CA SER A 66 -19.30 -6.07 -7.89
C SER A 66 -17.82 -6.10 -7.46
N GLN A 67 -17.53 -6.83 -6.37
CA GLN A 67 -16.13 -7.07 -5.97
C GLN A 67 -15.33 -7.87 -7.00
N GLU A 68 -15.98 -8.68 -7.84
CA GLU A 68 -15.34 -9.39 -8.95
C GLU A 68 -14.82 -8.40 -9.98
N THR A 69 -15.67 -7.45 -10.39
CA THR A 69 -15.32 -6.39 -11.32
C THR A 69 -14.20 -5.51 -10.78
N LEU A 70 -14.24 -5.15 -9.49
CA LEU A 70 -13.14 -4.43 -8.84
C LEU A 70 -11.83 -5.22 -8.87
N ALA A 71 -11.90 -6.55 -8.70
CA ALA A 71 -10.73 -7.42 -8.70
C ALA A 71 -10.08 -7.48 -10.08
N GLU A 72 -10.88 -7.60 -11.14
CA GLU A 72 -10.43 -7.52 -12.53
C GLU A 72 -9.75 -6.17 -12.81
N MET A 73 -10.40 -5.06 -12.42
CA MET A 73 -9.91 -3.70 -12.67
C MET A 73 -8.56 -3.42 -12.00
N ILE A 74 -8.31 -3.98 -10.81
CA ILE A 74 -7.04 -3.80 -10.10
C ILE A 74 -6.09 -4.99 -10.27
N GLY A 75 -6.40 -5.95 -11.14
CA GLY A 75 -5.56 -7.13 -11.38
C GLY A 75 -5.24 -7.94 -10.11
N THR A 76 -6.27 -8.35 -9.39
CA THR A 76 -6.17 -9.22 -8.20
C THR A 76 -7.34 -10.20 -8.11
N THR A 77 -7.46 -10.96 -7.02
CA THR A 77 -8.58 -11.88 -6.80
C THR A 77 -9.73 -11.22 -6.03
N ARG A 78 -10.96 -11.69 -6.26
CA ARG A 78 -12.14 -11.27 -5.48
C ARG A 78 -11.93 -11.38 -3.96
N SER A 79 -11.27 -12.45 -3.51
CA SER A 79 -10.96 -12.66 -2.09
C SER A 79 -10.06 -11.58 -1.50
N ARG A 80 -9.06 -11.11 -2.27
CA ARG A 80 -8.19 -10.00 -1.87
C ARG A 80 -8.97 -8.68 -1.80
N VAL A 81 -9.83 -8.39 -2.78
CA VAL A 81 -10.73 -7.22 -2.74
C VAL A 81 -11.62 -7.27 -1.51
N SER A 82 -12.26 -8.41 -1.23
CA SER A 82 -13.14 -8.58 -0.07
C SER A 82 -12.40 -8.34 1.25
N PHE A 83 -11.17 -8.84 1.36
CA PHE A 83 -10.31 -8.60 2.50
C PHE A 83 -10.02 -7.10 2.70
N PHE A 84 -9.63 -6.39 1.64
CA PHE A 84 -9.35 -4.95 1.71
C PHE A 84 -10.60 -4.11 1.99
N MET A 85 -11.73 -4.41 1.36
CA MET A 85 -13.02 -3.75 1.63
C MET A 85 -13.42 -3.89 3.10
N ASN A 86 -13.24 -5.08 3.69
CA ASN A 86 -13.49 -5.28 5.12
C ASN A 86 -12.53 -4.51 6.01
N LYS A 87 -11.24 -4.43 5.63
CA LYS A 87 -10.24 -3.62 6.33
C LYS A 87 -10.61 -2.14 6.29
N PHE A 88 -10.92 -1.59 5.11
CA PHE A 88 -11.34 -0.20 4.93
C PHE A 88 -12.60 0.14 5.73
N ARG A 89 -13.58 -0.78 5.76
CA ARG A 89 -14.79 -0.62 6.58
C ARG A 89 -14.47 -0.55 8.08
N LYS A 90 -13.61 -1.44 8.59
CA LYS A 90 -13.19 -1.45 10.00
C LYS A 90 -12.43 -0.19 10.40
N LEU A 91 -11.68 0.39 9.47
CA LEU A 91 -10.93 1.64 9.65
C LEU A 91 -11.80 2.90 9.42
N GLY A 92 -13.09 2.75 9.09
CA GLY A 92 -13.97 3.89 8.81
C GLY A 92 -13.61 4.68 7.55
N LEU A 93 -12.90 4.05 6.60
CA LEU A 93 -12.50 4.65 5.33
C LEU A 93 -13.60 4.55 4.27
N ILE A 94 -14.46 3.54 4.37
CA ILE A 94 -15.63 3.34 3.52
C ILE A 94 -16.82 2.82 4.34
N SER A 95 -18.03 3.00 3.82
CA SER A 95 -19.23 2.28 4.25
C SER A 95 -19.72 1.35 3.11
N TYR A 96 -20.17 0.15 3.46
CA TYR A 96 -20.59 -0.86 2.47
C TYR A 96 -21.81 -1.65 2.93
N ASN A 97 -22.99 -1.26 2.42
CA ASN A 97 -24.29 -1.91 2.62
C ASN A 97 -25.05 -2.00 1.27
N GLY A 98 -24.43 -2.59 0.25
CA GLY A 98 -24.97 -2.66 -1.12
C GLY A 98 -24.65 -1.44 -1.98
N LYS A 99 -24.30 -0.30 -1.37
CA LYS A 99 -23.61 0.82 -2.03
C LYS A 99 -22.29 1.08 -1.31
N ILE A 100 -21.28 1.48 -2.07
CA ILE A 100 -19.97 1.88 -1.53
C ILE A 100 -19.99 3.40 -1.34
N GLU A 101 -19.81 3.85 -0.11
CA GLU A 101 -19.57 5.26 0.21
C GLU A 101 -18.12 5.43 0.62
N VAL A 102 -17.41 6.35 -0.03
CA VAL A 102 -15.99 6.61 0.24
C VAL A 102 -15.87 7.85 1.12
N HIS A 103 -15.14 7.73 2.23
CA HIS A 103 -14.95 8.82 3.18
C HIS A 103 -13.63 9.57 2.91
N ASN A 104 -13.53 10.85 3.31
CA ASN A 104 -12.29 11.64 3.19
C ASN A 104 -11.07 11.01 3.86
N SER A 105 -11.29 10.21 4.90
CA SER A 105 -10.22 9.51 5.60
C SER A 105 -9.44 8.58 4.66
N LEU A 106 -10.08 8.02 3.62
CA LEU A 106 -9.38 7.23 2.60
C LEU A 106 -8.44 8.10 1.76
N LEU A 107 -8.87 9.29 1.36
CA LEU A 107 -8.04 10.24 0.62
C LEU A 107 -6.81 10.63 1.47
N ASN A 108 -7.03 10.98 2.74
CA ASN A 108 -5.94 11.32 3.65
C ASN A 108 -4.97 10.15 3.83
N ALA A 109 -5.47 8.92 3.99
CA ALA A 109 -4.63 7.74 4.10
C ALA A 109 -3.75 7.51 2.85
N VAL A 110 -4.31 7.69 1.65
CA VAL A 110 -3.57 7.52 0.38
C VAL A 110 -2.56 8.64 0.15
N LEU A 111 -2.85 9.87 0.58
CA LEU A 111 -1.96 11.04 0.40
C LEU A 111 -0.81 11.07 1.41
N HIS A 112 -0.99 10.52 2.61
CA HIS A 112 0.00 10.56 3.69
C HIS A 112 0.80 9.25 3.84
N GLU A 113 0.72 8.32 2.88
CA GLU A 113 1.70 7.24 2.72
C GLU A 113 3.07 7.81 2.29
N LYS A 114 3.73 8.59 3.15
CA LYS A 114 5.18 8.67 3.12
C LYS A 114 5.72 7.55 4.02
N PRO A 115 6.79 6.84 3.61
CA PRO A 115 7.53 6.03 4.54
C PRO A 115 8.16 7.00 5.56
N GLU A 116 7.56 7.12 6.74
CA GLU A 116 8.29 7.65 7.88
C GLU A 116 9.35 6.61 8.22
N ILE A 117 10.55 6.83 7.70
CA ILE A 117 11.75 6.19 8.23
C ILE A 117 11.93 6.81 9.61
N GLU A 118 11.40 6.16 10.65
CA GLU A 118 11.81 6.41 12.02
C GLU A 118 13.31 6.09 12.12
N ARG A 119 14.15 7.12 11.91
CA ARG A 119 15.51 7.11 12.42
C ARG A 119 15.42 7.23 13.93
N ASN A 120 15.47 6.09 14.61
CA ASN A 120 15.87 6.08 16.00
C ASN A 120 17.36 6.45 16.05
N ASP A 121 17.62 7.66 16.53
CA ASP A 121 18.93 8.09 17.04
C ASP A 121 19.29 7.34 18.33
#